data_AF-A0A4R8MG13-F1
#
_entry.id   AF-A0A4R8MG13-F1
#
_cell.length_a   1.000
_cell.length_b   1.000
_cell.length_c   1.000
_cell.angle_alpha   90.00
_cell.angle_beta   90.00
_cell.angle_gamma   90.00
#
_symmetry.space_group_name_H-M   'P 1'
#
loop_
_entity.id
_entity.type
_entity.pdbx_description
1 polymer ?
#
loop_
_entity_poly.entity_id
_entity_poly.type
_entity_poly.pdbx_seq_one_letter_code
_entity_poly.pdbx_strand_id
1 'polypeptide(L)'
;MKEINYCIEILNLFENDEYSNLFVLKEITSRNYSELVIHLDKIKLEDNNIIEKEIYGSDYIGYFDNTWYQNKYKKYIDLLQKNIAEGEEHRRYGYYFLDYIHRLKQLFINEKLDEKQMLEVILKVDSDIGQKHLFISLLEYMKELEKWSDMEYYIEQMPVYKVNSYRKKDEPTSAFGYQIRIYEYINNVDLNKFKTFYKKCLPAKHKTEANLIKSDFISNYSKQKGLEAAMELTEKTPFKNYEITALKPLVDILSYPEMLTLIEKHEEVLNKQKSAIKEKLLVGTLKAEFNKGNYNESYFLEVYNLIQKMDRKERWGDFKLKDSLFFDLGESTKNLELIINCRKEIKHNLLKKELKYWELENKKAIVNNV
;
A
#
# COMPACT_ATOMS: atom_id res chain seq x y z
N MET A 1 9.95 25.60 12.87
CA MET A 1 8.76 26.07 13.67
C MET A 1 7.81 27.06 12.98
N LYS A 2 8.26 28.20 12.40
CA LYS A 2 7.34 29.18 11.75
C LYS A 2 6.50 28.56 10.63
N GLU A 3 7.13 27.71 9.81
CA GLU A 3 6.46 27.02 8.70
C GLU A 3 5.44 25.97 9.16
N ILE A 4 5.69 25.31 10.28
CA ILE A 4 4.75 24.36 10.89
C ILE A 4 3.47 25.08 11.31
N ASN A 5 3.59 26.18 12.06
CA ASN A 5 2.44 26.99 12.46
C ASN A 5 1.67 27.49 11.22
N TYR A 6 2.40 27.88 10.17
CA TYR A 6 1.80 28.29 8.92
C TYR A 6 0.97 27.19 8.25
N CYS A 7 1.50 25.95 8.15
CA CYS A 7 0.72 24.84 7.59
C CYS A 7 -0.53 24.52 8.45
N ILE A 8 -0.44 24.63 9.77
CA ILE A 8 -1.59 24.47 10.68
C ILE A 8 -2.66 25.53 10.39
N GLU A 9 -2.29 26.81 10.31
CA GLU A 9 -3.21 27.91 10.02
C GLU A 9 -4.00 27.64 8.72
N ILE A 10 -3.31 27.22 7.66
CA ILE A 10 -3.95 26.90 6.39
C ILE A 10 -4.88 25.69 6.48
N LEU A 11 -4.47 24.62 7.17
CA LEU A 11 -5.32 23.44 7.35
C LEU A 11 -6.60 23.77 8.11
N ASN A 12 -6.52 24.62 9.13
CA ASN A 12 -7.68 25.03 9.93
C ASN A 12 -8.63 25.95 9.13
N LEU A 13 -8.11 26.73 8.17
CA LEU A 13 -8.94 27.51 7.25
C LEU A 13 -9.77 26.62 6.30
N PHE A 14 -9.27 25.44 5.92
CA PHE A 14 -9.95 24.56 4.97
C PHE A 14 -11.13 23.78 5.55
N GLU A 15 -11.19 23.57 6.86
CA GLU A 15 -12.29 22.83 7.51
C GLU A 15 -13.42 23.70 8.03
N ASN A 16 -13.16 24.99 8.25
CA ASN A 16 -14.21 25.94 8.54
C ASN A 16 -14.87 26.34 7.21
N ASP A 17 -15.98 25.70 6.85
CA ASP A 17 -16.89 26.02 5.72
C ASP A 17 -17.38 27.51 5.71
N GLU A 18 -16.93 28.32 6.68
CA GLU A 18 -17.19 29.75 6.83
C GLU A 18 -16.40 30.64 5.86
N TYR A 19 -15.33 30.14 5.24
CA TYR A 19 -14.47 30.96 4.38
C TYR A 19 -14.79 30.77 2.89
N SER A 20 -15.18 31.85 2.22
CA SER A 20 -15.44 31.83 0.77
C SER A 20 -14.17 31.58 -0.05
N ASN A 21 -14.33 31.05 -1.26
CA ASN A 21 -13.21 30.87 -2.22
C ASN A 21 -12.39 32.15 -2.42
N LEU A 22 -13.03 33.32 -2.34
CA LEU A 22 -12.40 34.62 -2.46
C LEU A 22 -11.52 34.95 -1.24
N PHE A 23 -11.95 34.59 -0.02
CA PHE A 23 -11.16 34.76 1.19
C PHE A 23 -9.91 33.87 1.17
N VAL A 24 -10.07 32.58 0.85
CA VAL A 24 -8.96 31.63 0.75
C VAL A 24 -7.97 32.04 -0.34
N LEU A 25 -8.46 32.44 -1.53
CA LEU A 25 -7.61 32.95 -2.60
C LEU A 25 -6.86 34.23 -2.20
N LYS A 26 -7.53 35.15 -1.50
CA LYS A 26 -6.93 36.40 -1.03
C LYS A 26 -5.86 36.14 0.02
N GLU A 27 -6.10 35.27 1.00
CA GLU A 27 -5.06 34.90 1.97
C GLU A 27 -3.89 34.20 1.28
N ILE A 28 -4.16 33.33 0.30
CA ILE A 28 -3.10 32.62 -0.43
C ILE A 28 -2.20 33.58 -1.24
N THR A 29 -2.81 34.54 -1.91
CA THR A 29 -2.13 35.47 -2.82
C THR A 29 -1.51 36.66 -2.10
N SER A 30 -2.18 37.23 -1.09
CA SER A 30 -1.71 38.42 -0.36
C SER A 30 -0.48 38.16 0.49
N ARG A 31 -0.29 36.93 0.96
CA ARG A 31 0.86 36.53 1.76
C ARG A 31 2.00 35.92 0.94
N ASN A 32 1.90 36.01 -0.39
CA ASN A 32 2.93 35.65 -1.36
C ASN A 32 3.45 34.21 -1.19
N TYR A 33 2.54 33.26 -0.94
CA TYR A 33 2.93 31.88 -0.59
C TYR A 33 3.58 31.10 -1.73
N SER A 34 3.30 31.47 -2.98
CA SER A 34 4.08 30.98 -4.12
C SER A 34 5.55 31.34 -3.96
N GLU A 35 5.86 32.56 -3.52
CA GLU A 35 7.24 32.99 -3.26
C GLU A 35 7.81 32.36 -1.99
N LEU A 36 7.02 32.14 -0.93
CA LEU A 36 7.50 31.47 0.30
C LEU A 36 7.90 30.01 0.05
N VAL A 37 7.09 29.25 -0.70
CA VAL A 37 7.41 27.88 -1.14
C VAL A 37 8.67 27.89 -2.02
N ILE A 38 8.76 28.83 -2.97
CA ILE A 38 9.94 28.99 -3.85
C ILE A 38 11.21 29.41 -3.05
N HIS A 39 11.07 30.22 -2.02
CA HIS A 39 12.19 30.75 -1.22
C HIS A 39 12.74 29.70 -0.24
N LEU A 40 11.87 28.92 0.40
CA LEU A 40 12.26 27.85 1.31
C LEU A 40 12.89 26.65 0.58
N ASP A 41 12.50 26.39 -0.67
CA ASP A 41 13.13 25.34 -1.50
C ASP A 41 14.47 25.79 -2.11
N LYS A 42 14.69 27.09 -2.33
CA LYS A 42 16.03 27.64 -2.67
C LYS A 42 17.04 27.46 -1.53
N ILE A 43 16.61 27.69 -0.28
CA ILE A 43 17.47 27.51 0.91
C ILE A 43 17.92 26.04 1.04
N LYS A 44 17.08 25.06 0.65
CA LYS A 44 17.45 23.63 0.67
C LYS A 44 18.49 23.22 -0.37
N LEU A 45 18.56 23.90 -1.52
CA LEU A 45 19.58 23.63 -2.55
C LEU A 45 20.96 24.17 -2.17
N GLU A 46 21.01 25.23 -1.36
CA GLU A 46 22.27 25.85 -0.93
C GLU A 46 22.88 25.16 0.28
N ASP A 47 22.08 24.50 1.13
CA ASP A 47 22.54 23.97 2.42
C ASP A 47 22.89 22.47 2.49
N ASN A 48 22.70 21.65 1.44
CA ASN A 48 22.92 20.20 1.61
C ASN A 48 23.52 19.45 0.41
N ASN A 49 24.81 19.13 0.54
CA ASN A 49 25.44 17.87 0.10
C ASN A 49 24.85 16.66 0.88
N ILE A 50 23.51 16.52 0.97
CA ILE A 50 22.90 15.33 1.55
C ILE A 50 22.64 14.32 0.45
N ILE A 51 23.45 13.28 0.53
CA ILE A 51 23.44 12.05 -0.26
C ILE A 51 22.04 11.45 -0.31
N GLU A 52 21.62 11.12 -1.53
CA GLU A 52 20.56 10.17 -1.86
C GLU A 52 20.72 8.86 -1.07
N LYS A 53 19.74 8.50 -0.24
CA LYS A 53 19.21 7.12 -0.17
C LYS A 53 18.02 6.97 0.79
N GLU A 54 17.01 6.31 0.23
CA GLU A 54 16.02 5.37 0.80
C GLU A 54 15.43 5.66 2.18
N ILE A 55 14.10 5.83 2.23
CA ILE A 55 13.20 5.27 3.25
C ILE A 55 11.73 5.44 2.80
N TYR A 56 11.05 4.28 2.65
CA TYR A 56 9.62 3.95 2.42
C TYR A 56 8.91 4.53 1.17
N GLY A 57 8.18 3.77 0.36
CA GLY A 57 7.52 2.50 0.57
C GLY A 57 6.15 2.54 -0.12
N SER A 58 6.20 2.46 -1.46
CA SER A 58 5.12 2.42 -2.47
C SER A 58 4.21 3.65 -2.66
N ASP A 59 4.42 4.24 -3.84
CA ASP A 59 3.66 5.27 -4.57
C ASP A 59 3.70 6.71 -4.04
N TYR A 60 4.35 7.58 -4.84
CA TYR A 60 4.45 9.06 -4.73
C TYR A 60 5.71 9.69 -4.13
N ILE A 61 6.89 9.12 -4.39
CA ILE A 61 8.12 9.93 -4.51
C ILE A 61 8.47 10.03 -5.99
N GLY A 62 7.59 10.71 -6.75
CA GLY A 62 8.02 11.34 -7.98
C GLY A 62 8.81 12.58 -7.58
N TYR A 63 10.05 12.69 -8.05
CA TYR A 63 10.86 13.90 -8.02
C TYR A 63 9.96 15.15 -8.12
N PHE A 64 9.84 15.90 -7.02
CA PHE A 64 9.10 17.14 -7.01
C PHE A 64 9.96 18.22 -7.66
N ASP A 65 10.00 18.25 -8.99
CA ASP A 65 10.60 19.35 -9.73
C ASP A 65 9.80 20.64 -9.46
N ASN A 66 10.50 21.73 -9.11
CA ASN A 66 9.98 23.10 -8.94
C ASN A 66 8.91 23.48 -9.98
N THR A 67 9.09 23.00 -11.22
CA THR A 67 8.23 23.29 -12.35
C THR A 67 6.85 22.62 -12.23
N TRP A 68 6.76 21.44 -11.62
CA TRP A 68 5.49 20.72 -11.44
C TRP A 68 4.61 21.41 -10.40
N TYR A 69 5.20 21.82 -9.26
CA TYR A 69 4.48 22.58 -8.24
C TYR A 69 4.00 23.92 -8.76
N GLN A 70 4.86 24.69 -9.43
CA GLN A 70 4.48 25.98 -10.02
C GLN A 70 3.32 25.85 -11.02
N ASN A 71 3.36 24.84 -11.89
CA ASN A 71 2.30 24.58 -12.86
C ASN A 71 0.99 24.09 -12.19
N LYS A 72 1.08 23.30 -11.12
CA LYS A 72 -0.08 22.82 -10.35
C LYS A 72 -0.75 23.96 -9.58
N TYR A 73 0.03 24.83 -8.92
CA TYR A 73 -0.46 26.02 -8.22
C TYR A 73 -1.05 27.06 -9.18
N LYS A 74 -0.45 27.29 -10.35
CA LYS A 74 -1.01 28.17 -11.37
C LYS A 74 -2.39 27.67 -11.83
N LYS A 75 -2.48 26.39 -12.18
CA LYS A 75 -3.75 25.74 -12.56
C LYS A 75 -4.82 25.84 -11.46
N TYR A 76 -4.42 25.92 -10.20
CA TYR A 76 -5.33 26.11 -9.07
C TYR A 76 -5.87 27.53 -8.96
N ILE A 77 -4.98 28.51 -9.03
CA ILE A 77 -5.36 29.93 -9.02
C ILE A 77 -6.32 30.16 -10.19
N ASP A 78 -6.01 29.61 -11.36
CA ASP A 78 -6.89 29.66 -12.53
C ASP A 78 -8.25 28.99 -12.27
N LEU A 79 -8.28 27.84 -11.57
CA LEU A 79 -9.52 27.12 -11.22
C LEU A 79 -10.35 27.85 -10.15
N LEU A 80 -9.70 28.43 -9.13
CA LEU A 80 -10.34 29.26 -8.10
C LEU A 80 -10.96 30.51 -8.73
N GLN A 81 -10.18 31.21 -9.56
CA GLN A 81 -10.65 32.39 -10.30
C GLN A 81 -11.82 32.03 -11.21
N LYS A 82 -11.77 30.88 -11.89
CA LYS A 82 -12.87 30.35 -12.69
C LYS A 82 -14.12 30.04 -11.84
N ASN A 83 -13.98 29.31 -10.74
CA ASN A 83 -15.11 28.97 -9.86
C ASN A 83 -15.77 30.22 -9.25
N ILE A 84 -14.96 31.22 -8.87
CA ILE A 84 -15.44 32.53 -8.43
C ILE A 84 -16.21 33.23 -9.56
N ALA A 85 -15.67 33.23 -10.78
CA ALA A 85 -16.34 33.82 -11.94
C ALA A 85 -17.65 33.09 -12.31
N GLU A 86 -17.76 31.80 -12.00
CA GLU A 86 -18.96 30.97 -12.22
C GLU A 86 -19.98 31.02 -11.05
N GLY A 87 -19.71 31.82 -9.99
CA GLY A 87 -20.61 31.98 -8.85
C GLY A 87 -20.63 30.78 -7.88
N GLU A 88 -19.67 29.86 -8.00
CA GLU A 88 -19.55 28.67 -7.16
C GLU A 88 -18.65 28.95 -5.94
N GLU A 89 -19.13 29.77 -5.01
CA GLU A 89 -18.33 30.30 -3.87
C GLU A 89 -17.91 29.24 -2.82
N HIS A 90 -18.51 28.04 -2.83
CA HIS A 90 -18.40 27.05 -1.75
C HIS A 90 -18.09 25.60 -2.19
N ARG A 91 -17.60 25.33 -3.42
CA ARG A 91 -17.23 23.94 -3.81
C ARG A 91 -15.97 23.47 -3.07
N ARG A 92 -16.07 22.33 -2.36
CA ARG A 92 -15.02 21.68 -1.55
C ARG A 92 -13.74 21.38 -2.35
N TYR A 93 -12.58 21.79 -1.83
CA TYR A 93 -11.26 21.49 -2.40
C TYR A 93 -10.59 20.32 -1.67
N GLY A 94 -10.74 19.10 -2.18
CA GLY A 94 -10.09 17.91 -1.61
C GLY A 94 -8.58 17.76 -1.92
N TYR A 95 -8.04 18.51 -2.89
CA TYR A 95 -6.71 18.23 -3.46
C TYR A 95 -5.52 18.90 -2.74
N TYR A 96 -5.70 20.03 -2.04
CA TYR A 96 -4.59 20.78 -1.39
C TYR A 96 -4.47 20.52 0.11
N PHE A 97 -5.59 20.16 0.73
CA PHE A 97 -5.62 19.73 2.12
C PHE A 97 -4.61 18.59 2.39
N LEU A 98 -4.55 17.62 1.47
CA LEU A 98 -3.54 16.56 1.52
C LEU A 98 -2.13 17.10 1.32
N ASP A 99 -1.89 18.05 0.40
CA ASP A 99 -0.55 18.60 0.15
C ASP A 99 0.05 19.28 1.41
N TYR A 100 -0.75 20.01 2.20
CA TYR A 100 -0.30 20.61 3.46
C TYR A 100 -0.08 19.58 4.58
N ILE A 101 -0.89 18.52 4.63
CA ILE A 101 -0.62 17.37 5.52
C ILE A 101 0.73 16.73 5.15
N HIS A 102 0.98 16.49 3.86
CA HIS A 102 2.26 15.92 3.42
C HIS A 102 3.44 16.85 3.77
N ARG A 103 3.28 18.16 3.62
CA ARG A 103 4.32 19.12 4.02
C ARG A 103 4.58 19.09 5.52
N LEU A 104 3.54 19.04 6.36
CA LEU A 104 3.72 18.88 7.80
C LEU A 104 4.49 17.61 8.16
N LYS A 105 4.18 16.47 7.53
CA LYS A 105 4.95 15.22 7.72
C LYS A 105 6.43 15.41 7.36
N GLN A 106 6.73 16.07 6.24
CA GLN A 106 8.12 16.37 5.86
C GLN A 106 8.81 17.30 6.87
N LEU A 107 8.09 18.29 7.39
CA LEU A 107 8.64 19.22 8.39
C LEU A 107 8.94 18.52 9.72
N PHE A 108 8.14 17.52 10.13
CA PHE A 108 8.46 16.70 11.30
C PHE A 108 9.82 16.03 11.18
N ILE A 109 10.13 15.48 10.00
CA ILE A 109 11.41 14.83 9.70
C ILE A 109 12.54 15.86 9.62
N ASN A 110 12.36 16.93 8.84
CA ASN A 110 13.41 17.94 8.60
C ASN A 110 13.80 18.68 9.88
N GLU A 111 12.82 19.03 10.71
CA GLU A 111 13.03 19.71 11.99
C GLU A 111 13.40 18.73 13.11
N LYS A 112 13.46 17.42 12.82
CA LYS A 112 13.78 16.34 13.76
C LYS A 112 12.93 16.40 15.03
N LEU A 113 11.62 16.59 14.86
CA LEU A 113 10.70 16.60 15.99
C LEU A 113 10.64 15.21 16.63
N ASP A 114 10.57 15.17 17.97
CA ASP A 114 10.25 13.94 18.69
C ASP A 114 8.73 13.69 18.72
N GLU A 115 8.31 12.53 19.25
CA GLU A 115 6.90 12.12 19.23
C GLU A 115 5.99 13.07 20.02
N LYS A 116 6.50 13.68 21.09
CA LYS A 116 5.73 14.61 21.91
C LYS A 116 5.55 15.94 21.17
N GLN A 117 6.62 16.44 20.56
CA GLN A 117 6.59 17.65 19.72
C GLN A 117 5.66 17.46 18.51
N MET A 118 5.71 16.30 17.85
CA MET A 118 4.77 15.97 16.78
C MET A 118 3.33 15.98 17.29
N LEU A 119 3.04 15.31 18.43
CA LEU A 119 1.71 15.31 19.03
C LEU A 119 1.21 16.74 19.35
N GLU A 120 2.06 17.59 19.94
CA GLU A 120 1.72 18.99 20.23
C GLU A 120 1.35 19.79 18.97
N VAL A 121 1.98 19.49 17.83
CA VAL A 121 1.63 20.10 16.55
C VAL A 121 0.30 19.55 16.03
N ILE A 122 0.12 18.22 16.10
CA ILE A 122 -1.09 17.54 15.61
C ILE A 122 -2.33 18.07 16.33
N LEU A 123 -2.26 18.22 17.65
CA LEU A 123 -3.39 18.69 18.49
C LEU A 123 -3.81 20.15 18.21
N LYS A 124 -3.02 20.92 17.45
CA LYS A 124 -3.36 22.29 17.04
C LYS A 124 -4.10 22.35 15.69
N VAL A 125 -4.17 21.24 14.96
CA VAL A 125 -4.90 21.16 13.69
C VAL A 125 -6.37 20.94 13.99
N ASP A 126 -7.25 21.86 13.64
CA ASP A 126 -8.70 21.76 13.93
C ASP A 126 -9.41 20.75 13.01
N SER A 127 -8.79 20.45 11.86
CA SER A 127 -9.32 19.48 10.92
C SER A 127 -9.31 18.07 11.48
N ASP A 128 -10.50 17.49 11.59
CA ASP A 128 -10.70 16.10 11.97
C ASP A 128 -9.92 15.16 11.02
N ILE A 129 -10.14 15.30 9.72
CA ILE A 129 -9.45 14.45 8.71
C ILE A 129 -7.93 14.69 8.77
N GLY A 130 -7.49 15.91 9.09
CA GLY A 130 -6.09 16.31 9.08
C GLY A 130 -5.36 15.71 10.26
N GLN A 131 -5.95 15.83 11.45
CA GLN A 131 -5.50 15.14 12.64
C GLN A 131 -5.38 13.63 12.38
N LYS A 132 -6.34 13.00 11.66
CA LYS A 132 -6.30 11.55 11.36
C LYS A 132 -4.98 11.17 10.70
N HIS A 133 -4.68 11.84 9.60
CA HIS A 133 -3.55 11.50 8.76
C HIS A 133 -2.24 11.81 9.47
N LEU A 134 -2.19 12.89 10.25
CA LEU A 134 -0.98 13.21 11.01
C LEU A 134 -0.77 12.24 12.19
N PHE A 135 -1.82 11.83 12.90
CA PHE A 135 -1.74 10.77 13.92
C PHE A 135 -1.26 9.45 13.32
N ILE A 136 -1.81 9.02 12.18
CA ILE A 136 -1.34 7.82 11.47
C ILE A 136 0.16 7.93 11.17
N SER A 137 0.62 9.10 10.72
CA SER A 137 2.04 9.31 10.37
C SER A 137 2.94 9.28 11.60
N LEU A 138 2.49 9.85 12.73
CA LEU A 138 3.20 9.75 14.00
C LEU A 138 3.33 8.28 14.43
N LEU A 139 2.25 7.50 14.32
CA LEU A 139 2.27 6.08 14.69
C LEU A 139 3.14 5.24 13.73
N GLU A 140 3.14 5.55 12.42
CA GLU A 140 4.05 4.94 11.44
C GLU A 140 5.52 5.24 11.79
N TYR A 141 5.84 6.50 12.10
CA TYR A 141 7.18 6.90 12.57
C TYR A 141 7.59 6.14 13.83
N MET A 142 6.70 6.03 14.83
CA MET A 142 6.96 5.24 16.04
C MET A 142 7.19 3.75 15.74
N LYS A 143 6.45 3.19 14.78
CA LYS A 143 6.63 1.80 14.31
C LYS A 143 8.01 1.61 13.67
N GLU A 144 8.47 2.55 12.86
CA GLU A 144 9.80 2.51 12.23
C GLU A 144 10.93 2.56 13.28
N LEU A 145 10.72 3.31 14.36
CA LEU A 145 11.64 3.37 15.50
C LEU A 145 11.46 2.22 16.52
N GLU A 146 10.56 1.28 16.25
CA GLU A 146 10.19 0.18 17.15
C GLU A 146 9.75 0.64 18.57
N LYS A 147 9.20 1.84 18.70
CA LYS A 147 8.68 2.42 19.96
C LYS A 147 7.28 1.91 20.29
N TRP A 148 7.13 0.59 20.42
CA TRP A 148 5.85 -0.09 20.57
C TRP A 148 5.16 0.13 21.93
N SER A 149 5.94 0.30 23.01
CA SER A 149 5.41 0.46 24.37
C SER A 149 4.55 1.71 24.54
N ASP A 150 4.95 2.78 23.87
CA ASP A 150 4.37 4.11 24.09
C ASP A 150 3.21 4.39 23.12
N MET A 151 3.10 3.58 22.07
CA MET A 151 2.15 3.81 20.97
C MET A 151 0.69 3.81 21.44
N GLU A 152 0.32 3.03 22.45
CA GLU A 152 -1.06 3.03 22.98
C GLU A 152 -1.47 4.40 23.55
N TYR A 153 -0.56 5.10 24.22
CA TYR A 153 -0.83 6.46 24.72
C TYR A 153 -1.23 7.40 23.58
N TYR A 154 -0.53 7.37 22.45
CA TYR A 154 -0.82 8.22 21.30
C TYR A 154 -2.10 7.80 20.57
N ILE A 155 -2.40 6.49 20.51
CA ILE A 155 -3.66 5.97 19.96
C ILE A 155 -4.86 6.49 20.78
N GLU A 156 -4.72 6.58 22.11
CA GLU A 156 -5.76 7.10 23.00
C GLU A 156 -6.00 8.61 22.84
N GLN A 157 -5.03 9.36 22.32
CA GLN A 157 -5.20 10.79 22.00
C GLN A 157 -5.93 11.02 20.67
N MET A 158 -6.13 9.99 19.84
CA MET A 158 -6.75 10.17 18.53
C MET A 158 -8.24 10.58 18.68
N PRO A 159 -8.71 11.60 17.94
CA PRO A 159 -10.07 12.11 18.06
C PRO A 159 -11.12 11.08 17.61
N VAL A 160 -12.37 11.26 18.03
CA VAL A 160 -13.51 10.49 17.48
C VAL A 160 -14.16 11.33 16.38
N TYR A 161 -14.15 10.85 15.12
CA TYR A 161 -14.77 11.60 14.03
C TYR A 161 -16.28 11.54 14.08
N LYS A 162 -16.88 12.72 14.18
CA LYS A 162 -18.31 12.93 14.02
C LYS A 162 -18.57 13.28 12.56
N VAL A 163 -18.93 12.28 11.75
CA VAL A 163 -19.20 12.50 10.33
C VAL A 163 -20.58 13.20 10.17
N ASN A 164 -20.58 14.53 10.25
CA ASN A 164 -21.72 15.36 9.88
C ASN A 164 -21.81 15.47 8.35
N SER A 165 -22.30 14.43 7.69
CA SER A 165 -23.12 14.51 6.47
C SER A 165 -23.25 13.12 5.83
N TYR A 166 -24.47 12.61 5.84
CA TYR A 166 -24.94 11.42 5.11
C TYR A 166 -24.27 10.06 5.47
N ARG A 167 -24.83 9.42 6.50
CA ARG A 167 -24.93 7.94 6.67
C ARG A 167 -23.71 7.15 7.18
N LYS A 168 -22.85 7.70 8.05
CA LYS A 168 -21.94 6.87 8.87
C LYS A 168 -21.97 7.33 10.34
N LYS A 169 -22.06 6.36 11.26
CA LYS A 169 -21.93 6.59 12.71
C LYS A 169 -20.52 7.05 13.03
N ASP A 170 -20.35 7.72 14.16
CA ASP A 170 -19.05 8.02 14.75
C ASP A 170 -18.11 6.81 14.66
N GLU A 171 -16.93 7.03 14.08
CA GLU A 171 -15.92 6.00 13.91
C GLU A 171 -14.72 6.33 14.80
N PRO A 172 -14.41 5.48 15.80
CA PRO A 172 -13.24 5.70 16.63
C PRO A 172 -12.01 5.46 15.76
N THR A 173 -11.23 6.53 15.59
CA THR A 173 -10.10 6.61 14.67
C THR A 173 -8.90 5.84 15.20
N SER A 174 -8.90 5.61 16.51
CA SER A 174 -8.00 4.70 17.22
C SER A 174 -7.96 3.30 16.59
N ALA A 175 -9.01 2.85 15.88
CA ALA A 175 -8.97 1.61 15.12
C ALA A 175 -7.83 1.59 14.07
N PHE A 176 -7.57 2.71 13.39
CA PHE A 176 -6.43 2.83 12.46
C PHE A 176 -5.10 2.76 13.20
N GLY A 177 -5.00 3.38 14.38
CA GLY A 177 -3.81 3.27 15.22
C GLY A 177 -3.54 1.82 15.68
N TYR A 178 -4.59 1.08 16.06
CA TYR A 178 -4.46 -0.34 16.41
C TYR A 178 -4.08 -1.23 15.22
N GLN A 179 -4.48 -0.86 13.99
CA GLN A 179 -4.03 -1.53 12.76
C GLN A 179 -2.52 -1.36 12.50
N ILE A 180 -1.91 -0.28 12.97
CA ILE A 180 -0.45 -0.10 12.96
C ILE A 180 0.18 -0.90 14.10
N ARG A 181 -0.35 -0.76 15.32
CA ARG A 181 0.18 -1.40 16.54
C ARG A 181 0.24 -2.91 16.45
N ILE A 182 -0.74 -3.53 15.80
CA ILE A 182 -0.84 -4.99 15.71
C ILE A 182 0.35 -5.61 14.94
N TYR A 183 1.08 -4.84 14.14
CA TYR A 183 2.24 -5.33 13.40
C TYR A 183 3.39 -5.82 14.30
N GLU A 184 3.55 -5.30 15.52
CA GLU A 184 4.49 -5.90 16.49
C GLU A 184 4.16 -7.37 16.74
N TYR A 185 2.88 -7.68 16.97
CA TYR A 185 2.43 -9.03 17.30
C TYR A 185 2.35 -9.94 16.06
N ILE A 186 2.20 -9.36 14.86
CA ILE A 186 2.36 -10.08 13.59
C ILE A 186 3.81 -10.48 13.37
N ASN A 187 4.76 -9.59 13.65
CA ASN A 187 6.19 -9.86 13.47
C ASN A 187 6.71 -10.86 14.52
N ASN A 188 6.25 -10.75 15.76
CA ASN A 188 6.64 -11.64 16.86
C ASN A 188 5.76 -12.89 16.99
N VAL A 189 4.79 -13.09 16.07
CA VAL A 189 3.82 -14.20 16.06
C VAL A 189 3.14 -14.48 17.41
N ASP A 190 2.84 -13.42 18.17
CA ASP A 190 2.11 -13.52 19.43
C ASP A 190 0.60 -13.61 19.17
N LEU A 191 0.09 -14.84 19.13
CA LEU A 191 -1.32 -15.13 18.85
C LEU A 191 -2.28 -14.52 19.88
N ASN A 192 -1.88 -14.43 21.16
CA ASN A 192 -2.75 -13.96 22.23
C ASN A 192 -2.90 -12.44 22.16
N LYS A 193 -1.79 -11.73 21.97
CA LYS A 193 -1.82 -10.28 21.77
C LYS A 193 -2.45 -9.92 20.42
N PHE A 194 -2.16 -10.67 19.36
CA PHE A 194 -2.83 -10.49 18.06
C PHE A 194 -4.35 -10.54 18.21
N LYS A 195 -4.92 -11.59 18.83
CA LYS A 195 -6.38 -11.71 19.01
C LYS A 195 -6.97 -10.55 19.80
N THR A 196 -6.24 -10.05 20.79
CA THR A 196 -6.65 -8.89 21.61
C THR A 196 -6.71 -7.62 20.76
N PHE A 197 -5.65 -7.30 20.01
CA PHE A 197 -5.56 -6.08 19.20
C PHE A 197 -6.40 -6.15 17.91
N TYR A 198 -6.56 -7.34 17.32
CA TYR A 198 -7.37 -7.55 16.12
C TYR A 198 -8.82 -7.14 16.36
N LYS A 199 -9.37 -7.36 17.56
CA LYS A 199 -10.70 -6.87 17.92
C LYS A 199 -10.76 -5.33 17.95
N LYS A 200 -9.72 -4.67 18.47
CA LYS A 200 -9.61 -3.21 18.52
C LYS A 200 -9.48 -2.57 17.13
N CYS A 201 -9.00 -3.31 16.13
CA CYS A 201 -8.93 -2.87 14.73
C CYS A 201 -10.30 -2.78 14.02
N LEU A 202 -11.40 -3.15 14.69
CA LEU A 202 -12.77 -3.15 14.16
C LEU A 202 -12.92 -3.87 12.79
N PRO A 203 -12.59 -5.18 12.71
CA PRO A 203 -12.49 -5.91 11.44
C PRO A 203 -13.81 -6.03 10.66
N ALA A 204 -14.95 -5.87 11.33
CA ALA A 204 -16.25 -5.84 10.66
C ALA A 204 -16.47 -4.56 9.83
N LYS A 205 -15.85 -3.44 10.25
CA LYS A 205 -15.87 -2.15 9.54
C LYS A 205 -14.75 -2.06 8.50
N HIS A 206 -13.53 -2.45 8.88
CA HIS A 206 -12.32 -2.38 8.04
C HIS A 206 -11.97 -3.75 7.46
N LYS A 207 -12.83 -4.27 6.58
CA LYS A 207 -12.73 -5.66 6.08
C LYS A 207 -11.45 -5.90 5.26
N THR A 208 -11.05 -4.91 4.46
CA THR A 208 -9.86 -5.02 3.60
C THR A 208 -8.60 -5.11 4.45
N GLU A 209 -8.43 -4.17 5.38
CA GLU A 209 -7.32 -4.10 6.32
C GLU A 209 -7.28 -5.34 7.21
N ALA A 210 -8.43 -5.77 7.72
CA ALA A 210 -8.54 -7.00 8.51
C ALA A 210 -8.10 -8.25 7.74
N ASN A 211 -8.36 -8.32 6.43
CA ASN A 211 -7.93 -9.43 5.60
C ASN A 211 -6.41 -9.43 5.38
N LEU A 212 -5.81 -8.25 5.19
CA LEU A 212 -4.36 -8.08 5.09
C LEU A 212 -3.66 -8.46 6.40
N ILE A 213 -4.13 -7.91 7.52
CA ILE A 213 -3.62 -8.21 8.87
C ILE A 213 -3.63 -9.72 9.19
N LYS A 214 -4.74 -10.41 8.87
CA LYS A 214 -4.80 -11.88 9.03
C LYS A 214 -3.83 -12.60 8.10
N SER A 215 -3.69 -12.10 6.87
CA SER A 215 -2.80 -12.71 5.89
C SER A 215 -1.34 -12.61 6.35
N ASP A 216 -0.91 -11.42 6.77
CA ASP A 216 0.45 -11.17 7.24
C ASP A 216 0.75 -12.01 8.49
N PHE A 217 -0.20 -12.09 9.44
CA PHE A 217 -0.05 -12.94 10.63
C PHE A 217 0.14 -14.41 10.26
N ILE A 218 -0.72 -14.99 9.42
CA ILE A 218 -0.64 -16.42 9.07
C ILE A 218 0.63 -16.73 8.27
N SER A 219 1.04 -15.82 7.37
CA SER A 219 2.29 -15.94 6.62
C SER A 219 3.50 -15.99 7.58
N ASN A 220 3.59 -15.05 8.53
CA ASN A 220 4.68 -15.02 9.50
C ASN A 220 4.61 -16.21 10.48
N TYR A 221 3.41 -16.60 10.89
CA TYR A 221 3.20 -17.75 11.77
C TYR A 221 3.70 -19.04 11.12
N SER A 222 3.39 -19.26 9.84
CA SER A 222 3.90 -20.39 9.06
C SER A 222 5.42 -20.38 8.97
N LYS A 223 6.02 -19.22 8.68
CA LYS A 223 7.50 -19.07 8.61
C LYS A 223 8.20 -19.42 9.94
N GLN A 224 7.62 -19.02 11.07
CA GLN A 224 8.29 -19.11 12.38
C GLN A 224 7.91 -20.34 13.20
N LYS A 225 6.68 -20.86 13.03
CA LYS A 225 6.14 -21.99 13.79
C LYS A 225 5.94 -23.25 12.96
N GLY A 226 6.13 -23.17 11.64
CA GLY A 226 5.95 -24.28 10.71
C GLY A 226 4.54 -24.34 10.12
N LEU A 227 4.43 -25.04 8.98
CA LEU A 227 3.20 -25.13 8.21
C LEU A 227 2.08 -25.83 8.99
N GLU A 228 2.36 -26.95 9.64
CA GLU A 228 1.36 -27.74 10.36
C GLU A 228 0.64 -26.90 11.43
N ALA A 229 1.41 -26.12 12.20
CA ALA A 229 0.86 -25.22 13.20
C ALA A 229 0.03 -24.08 12.58
N ALA A 230 0.44 -23.57 11.41
CA ALA A 230 -0.31 -22.56 10.68
C ALA A 230 -1.61 -23.13 10.11
N MET A 231 -1.59 -24.34 9.53
CA MET A 231 -2.78 -25.01 8.99
C MET A 231 -3.81 -25.31 10.08
N GLU A 232 -3.39 -25.73 11.28
CA GLU A 232 -4.32 -25.89 12.41
C GLU A 232 -4.98 -24.56 12.80
N LEU A 233 -4.25 -23.45 12.66
CA LEU A 233 -4.77 -22.13 12.96
C LEU A 233 -5.79 -21.67 11.91
N THR A 234 -5.61 -22.03 10.63
CA THR A 234 -6.52 -21.66 9.54
C THR A 234 -7.86 -22.40 9.58
N GLU A 235 -8.01 -23.40 10.44
CA GLU A 235 -9.31 -24.05 10.69
C GLU A 235 -10.18 -23.24 11.68
N LYS A 236 -9.59 -22.28 12.41
CA LYS A 236 -10.22 -21.57 13.53
C LYS A 236 -10.46 -20.10 13.19
N THR A 237 -11.53 -19.52 13.73
CA THR A 237 -11.78 -18.06 13.68
C THR A 237 -10.68 -17.31 14.46
N PRO A 238 -10.14 -16.17 13.95
CA PRO A 238 -10.56 -15.41 12.77
C PRO A 238 -9.89 -15.82 11.44
N PHE A 239 -9.05 -16.84 11.44
CA PHE A 239 -8.21 -17.24 10.29
C PHE A 239 -8.83 -18.30 9.39
N LYS A 240 -10.13 -18.57 9.55
CA LYS A 240 -10.83 -19.56 8.73
C LYS A 240 -10.61 -19.31 7.24
N ASN A 241 -10.21 -20.35 6.50
CA ASN A 241 -9.94 -20.33 5.05
C ASN A 241 -8.65 -19.59 4.62
N TYR A 242 -7.62 -19.52 5.47
CA TYR A 242 -6.32 -18.89 5.17
C TYR A 242 -5.21 -19.90 4.81
N GLU A 243 -5.55 -21.13 4.42
CA GLU A 243 -4.59 -22.21 4.13
C GLU A 243 -3.58 -21.81 3.03
N ILE A 244 -4.04 -21.15 1.96
CA ILE A 244 -3.14 -20.62 0.91
C ILE A 244 -2.07 -19.71 1.52
N THR A 245 -2.49 -18.84 2.44
CA THR A 245 -1.59 -17.89 3.06
C THR A 245 -0.54 -18.59 3.92
N ALA A 246 -0.90 -19.71 4.56
CA ALA A 246 0.05 -20.54 5.30
C ALA A 246 1.08 -21.19 4.36
N LEU A 247 0.69 -21.54 3.14
CA LEU A 247 1.56 -22.14 2.12
C LEU A 247 2.43 -21.12 1.36
N LYS A 248 1.95 -19.89 1.18
CA LYS A 248 2.64 -18.85 0.38
C LYS A 248 4.11 -18.64 0.74
N PRO A 249 4.55 -18.63 2.01
CA PRO A 249 5.96 -18.53 2.37
C PRO A 249 6.86 -19.63 1.80
N LEU A 250 6.31 -20.79 1.50
CA LEU A 250 7.06 -21.96 1.03
C LEU A 250 7.34 -21.91 -0.47
N VAL A 251 6.64 -21.04 -1.22
CA VAL A 251 6.82 -20.83 -2.67
C VAL A 251 8.28 -20.46 -3.01
N ASP A 252 8.89 -19.62 -2.19
CA ASP A 252 10.27 -19.18 -2.40
C ASP A 252 11.30 -20.13 -1.76
N ILE A 253 10.87 -21.24 -1.16
CA ILE A 253 11.75 -22.16 -0.40
C ILE A 253 11.81 -23.52 -1.09
N LEU A 254 10.66 -24.12 -1.37
CA LEU A 254 10.54 -25.46 -1.92
C LEU A 254 10.84 -25.48 -3.42
N SER A 255 11.33 -26.63 -3.89
CA SER A 255 11.33 -26.96 -5.32
C SER A 255 9.93 -27.31 -5.81
N TYR A 256 9.72 -27.29 -7.13
CA TYR A 256 8.44 -27.68 -7.72
C TYR A 256 7.94 -29.06 -7.26
N PRO A 257 8.76 -30.16 -7.28
CA PRO A 257 8.30 -31.48 -6.83
C PRO A 257 7.92 -31.51 -5.35
N GLU A 258 8.65 -30.78 -4.50
CA GLU A 258 8.36 -30.69 -3.07
C GLU A 258 7.04 -29.94 -2.83
N MET A 259 6.82 -28.82 -3.52
CA MET A 259 5.57 -28.08 -3.46
C MET A 259 4.39 -28.91 -3.97
N LEU A 260 4.57 -29.65 -5.07
CA LEU A 260 3.52 -30.54 -5.61
C LEU A 260 3.13 -31.62 -4.59
N THR A 261 4.12 -32.31 -4.03
CA THR A 261 3.93 -33.33 -2.99
C THR A 261 3.20 -32.74 -1.77
N LEU A 262 3.57 -31.52 -1.38
CA LEU A 262 2.94 -30.82 -0.26
C LEU A 262 1.48 -30.47 -0.54
N ILE A 263 1.16 -29.99 -1.74
CA ILE A 263 -0.21 -29.69 -2.15
C ILE A 263 -1.05 -30.96 -2.14
N GLU A 264 -0.52 -32.07 -2.64
CA GLU A 264 -1.20 -33.38 -2.65
C GLU A 264 -1.49 -33.88 -1.22
N LYS A 265 -0.52 -33.75 -0.31
CA LYS A 265 -0.70 -34.09 1.12
C LYS A 265 -1.86 -33.31 1.77
N HIS A 266 -2.13 -32.08 1.32
CA HIS A 266 -3.16 -31.20 1.87
C HIS A 266 -4.35 -30.99 0.92
N GLU A 267 -4.51 -31.83 -0.11
CA GLU A 267 -5.45 -31.64 -1.20
C GLU A 267 -6.90 -31.49 -0.70
N GLU A 268 -7.34 -32.30 0.26
CA GLU A 268 -8.70 -32.24 0.79
C GLU A 268 -9.03 -30.87 1.42
N VAL A 269 -8.05 -30.26 2.09
CA VAL A 269 -8.23 -28.95 2.74
C VAL A 269 -8.21 -27.85 1.69
N LEU A 270 -7.32 -27.94 0.70
CA LEU A 270 -7.19 -26.95 -0.36
C LEU A 270 -8.39 -26.97 -1.32
N ASN A 271 -8.94 -28.14 -1.63
CA ASN A 271 -10.11 -28.30 -2.50
C ASN A 271 -11.41 -27.74 -1.89
N LYS A 272 -11.47 -27.53 -0.56
CA LYS A 272 -12.61 -26.85 0.09
C LYS A 272 -12.67 -25.36 -0.27
N GLN A 273 -11.58 -24.79 -0.77
CA GLN A 273 -11.55 -23.41 -1.23
C GLN A 273 -11.97 -23.31 -2.70
N LYS A 274 -12.81 -22.31 -3.04
CA LYS A 274 -13.36 -22.12 -4.39
C LYS A 274 -12.36 -21.64 -5.45
N SER A 275 -11.07 -21.51 -5.14
CA SER A 275 -10.11 -20.85 -6.04
C SER A 275 -9.04 -21.82 -6.53
N ALA A 276 -8.50 -21.57 -7.71
CA ALA A 276 -7.37 -22.32 -8.28
C ALA A 276 -6.06 -22.07 -7.51
N ILE A 277 -5.96 -22.69 -6.33
CA ILE A 277 -4.87 -22.52 -5.36
C ILE A 277 -3.62 -23.24 -5.81
N LYS A 278 -3.80 -24.49 -6.23
CA LYS A 278 -2.73 -25.36 -6.71
C LYS A 278 -1.95 -24.64 -7.80
N GLU A 279 -2.66 -24.10 -8.78
CA GLU A 279 -2.08 -23.39 -9.91
C GLU A 279 -1.28 -22.16 -9.47
N LYS A 280 -1.80 -21.37 -8.52
CA LYS A 280 -1.07 -20.20 -7.99
C LYS A 280 0.22 -20.60 -7.29
N LEU A 281 0.17 -21.61 -6.42
CA LEU A 281 1.34 -22.08 -5.68
C LEU A 281 2.39 -22.65 -6.63
N LEU A 282 1.98 -23.46 -7.61
CA LEU A 282 2.88 -24.05 -8.59
C LEU A 282 3.51 -23.01 -9.54
N VAL A 283 2.73 -22.07 -10.07
CA VAL A 283 3.26 -20.96 -10.90
C VAL A 283 4.25 -20.11 -10.10
N GLY A 284 3.88 -19.74 -8.87
CA GLY A 284 4.78 -18.98 -7.99
C GLY A 284 6.09 -19.73 -7.73
N THR A 285 6.01 -21.04 -7.51
CA THR A 285 7.19 -21.88 -7.21
C THR A 285 8.12 -21.94 -8.43
N LEU A 286 7.56 -22.13 -9.63
CA LEU A 286 8.35 -22.10 -10.87
C LEU A 286 9.01 -20.73 -11.10
N LYS A 287 8.30 -19.64 -10.82
CA LYS A 287 8.87 -18.28 -10.91
C LYS A 287 10.04 -18.10 -9.96
N ALA A 288 9.90 -18.59 -8.72
CA ALA A 288 10.96 -18.54 -7.72
C ALA A 288 12.17 -19.41 -8.12
N GLU A 289 11.94 -20.63 -8.60
CA GLU A 289 13.02 -21.50 -9.10
C GLU A 289 13.73 -20.92 -10.32
N PHE A 290 12.98 -20.34 -11.26
CA PHE A 290 13.54 -19.64 -12.41
C PHE A 290 14.47 -18.50 -11.99
N ASN A 291 14.05 -17.67 -11.04
CA ASN A 291 14.86 -16.57 -10.50
C ASN A 291 16.14 -17.06 -9.81
N LYS A 292 16.15 -18.29 -9.28
CA LYS A 292 17.32 -18.95 -8.71
C LYS A 292 18.20 -19.68 -9.75
N GLY A 293 17.78 -19.72 -11.01
CA GLY A 293 18.48 -20.44 -12.09
C GLY A 293 18.14 -21.94 -12.19
N ASN A 294 17.16 -22.43 -11.44
CA ASN A 294 16.76 -23.84 -11.39
C ASN A 294 15.58 -24.14 -12.34
N TYR A 295 15.60 -23.57 -13.53
CA TYR A 295 14.51 -23.74 -14.50
C TYR A 295 14.40 -25.19 -15.00
N ASN A 296 13.17 -25.70 -15.06
CA ASN A 296 12.85 -27.00 -15.64
C ASN A 296 11.67 -26.87 -16.62
N GLU A 297 11.90 -27.18 -17.89
CA GLU A 297 10.91 -27.06 -18.95
C GLU A 297 9.75 -28.08 -18.81
N SER A 298 10.01 -29.27 -18.28
CA SER A 298 8.97 -30.28 -18.07
C SER A 298 7.93 -29.77 -17.07
N TYR A 299 8.37 -29.18 -15.97
CA TYR A 299 7.47 -28.62 -14.96
C TYR A 299 6.70 -27.41 -15.50
N PHE A 300 7.35 -26.58 -16.31
CA PHE A 300 6.68 -25.48 -17.02
C PHE A 300 5.51 -26.00 -17.87
N LEU A 301 5.75 -27.01 -18.71
CA LEU A 301 4.73 -27.55 -19.61
C LEU A 301 3.58 -28.22 -18.85
N GLU A 302 3.87 -28.87 -17.72
CA GLU A 302 2.87 -29.43 -16.83
C GLU A 302 1.93 -28.34 -16.29
N VAL A 303 2.48 -27.25 -15.75
CA VAL A 303 1.72 -26.12 -15.22
C VAL A 303 0.97 -25.38 -16.33
N TYR A 304 1.57 -25.22 -17.51
CA TYR A 304 0.91 -24.65 -18.67
C TYR A 304 -0.39 -25.40 -19.01
N ASN A 305 -0.30 -26.73 -19.08
CA ASN A 305 -1.45 -27.60 -19.36
C ASN A 305 -2.50 -27.57 -18.25
N LEU A 306 -2.07 -27.41 -17.00
CA LEU A 306 -2.96 -27.25 -15.84
C LEU A 306 -3.78 -25.95 -15.97
N ILE A 307 -3.13 -24.81 -16.21
CA ILE A 307 -3.80 -23.51 -16.38
C ILE A 307 -4.74 -23.53 -17.60
N GLN A 308 -4.37 -24.22 -18.69
CA GLN A 308 -5.22 -24.36 -19.86
C GLN A 308 -6.58 -25.00 -19.56
N LYS A 309 -6.68 -25.86 -18.55
CA LYS A 309 -7.93 -26.54 -18.15
C LYS A 309 -8.81 -25.71 -17.21
N MET A 310 -8.30 -24.62 -16.63
CA MET A 310 -9.05 -23.76 -15.71
C MET A 310 -10.24 -23.03 -16.36
N ASP A 311 -11.28 -22.76 -15.56
CA ASP A 311 -12.42 -21.93 -15.96
C ASP A 311 -11.97 -20.49 -16.25
N ARG A 312 -12.40 -19.97 -17.40
CA ARG A 312 -12.12 -18.61 -17.88
C ARG A 312 -12.89 -17.54 -17.13
N LYS A 313 -13.87 -17.89 -16.29
CA LYS A 313 -14.70 -16.95 -15.53
C LYS A 313 -14.12 -16.59 -14.17
N GLU A 314 -13.16 -17.37 -13.66
CA GLU A 314 -12.52 -17.07 -12.38
C GLU A 314 -11.73 -15.76 -12.44
N ARG A 315 -11.86 -14.94 -11.40
CA ARG A 315 -11.21 -13.62 -11.27
C ARG A 315 -10.24 -13.58 -10.11
N TRP A 316 -9.23 -12.73 -10.27
CA TRP A 316 -8.25 -12.41 -9.24
C TRP A 316 -7.98 -10.91 -9.30
N GLY A 317 -8.46 -10.17 -8.29
CA GLY A 317 -8.52 -8.71 -8.35
C GLY A 317 -9.28 -8.24 -9.59
N ASP A 318 -8.66 -7.33 -10.33
CA ASP A 318 -9.26 -6.74 -11.53
C ASP A 318 -9.19 -7.65 -12.76
N PHE A 319 -8.29 -8.64 -12.77
CA PHE A 319 -8.04 -9.50 -13.93
C PHE A 319 -8.73 -10.86 -13.83
N LYS A 320 -8.79 -11.57 -14.96
CA LYS A 320 -9.10 -13.00 -14.96
C LYS A 320 -7.92 -13.75 -14.37
N LEU A 321 -8.19 -14.72 -13.51
CA LEU A 321 -7.15 -15.49 -12.83
C LEU A 321 -6.22 -16.17 -13.86
N LYS A 322 -6.81 -16.79 -14.87
CA LYS A 322 -6.08 -17.43 -15.98
C LYS A 322 -5.12 -16.49 -16.72
N ASP A 323 -5.56 -15.25 -16.99
CA ASP A 323 -4.69 -14.26 -17.66
C ASP A 323 -3.49 -13.90 -16.78
N SER A 324 -3.70 -13.80 -15.46
CA SER A 324 -2.63 -13.49 -14.50
C SER A 324 -1.64 -14.65 -14.37
N LEU A 325 -2.14 -15.89 -14.31
CA LEU A 325 -1.29 -17.09 -14.20
C LEU A 325 -0.44 -17.32 -15.45
N PHE A 326 -0.98 -17.10 -16.65
CA PHE A 326 -0.17 -17.18 -17.88
C PHE A 326 0.85 -16.05 -17.99
N PHE A 327 0.55 -14.87 -17.46
CA PHE A 327 1.53 -13.80 -17.39
C PHE A 327 2.71 -14.22 -16.50
N ASP A 328 2.43 -14.63 -15.25
CA ASP A 328 3.46 -15.06 -14.31
C ASP A 328 4.26 -16.29 -14.82
N LEU A 329 3.57 -17.28 -15.41
CA LEU A 329 4.23 -18.43 -16.00
C LEU A 329 5.14 -17.99 -17.16
N GLY A 330 4.69 -17.09 -18.02
CA GLY A 330 5.48 -16.55 -19.14
C GLY A 330 6.74 -15.81 -18.68
N GLU A 331 6.73 -15.15 -17.52
CA GLU A 331 7.91 -14.55 -16.90
C GLU A 331 8.89 -15.58 -16.31
N SER A 332 8.46 -16.83 -16.16
CA SER A 332 9.23 -17.91 -15.51
C SER A 332 10.04 -18.75 -16.50
N THR A 333 10.36 -18.20 -17.69
CA THR A 333 11.16 -18.88 -18.72
C THR A 333 11.90 -17.88 -19.61
N LYS A 334 13.02 -18.31 -20.20
CA LYS A 334 13.72 -17.59 -21.30
C LYS A 334 13.39 -18.18 -22.67
N ASN A 335 12.66 -19.29 -22.72
CA ASN A 335 12.29 -19.93 -23.98
C ASN A 335 11.24 -19.08 -24.70
N LEU A 336 11.66 -18.46 -25.80
CA LEU A 336 10.84 -17.52 -26.56
C LEU A 336 9.52 -18.13 -27.04
N GLU A 337 9.51 -19.40 -27.44
CA GLU A 337 8.31 -20.07 -27.92
C GLU A 337 7.28 -20.23 -26.80
N LEU A 338 7.75 -20.59 -25.60
CA LEU A 338 6.90 -20.74 -24.41
C LEU A 338 6.32 -19.39 -23.95
N ILE A 339 7.11 -18.31 -24.00
CA ILE A 339 6.63 -16.94 -23.73
C ILE A 339 5.52 -16.56 -24.72
N ILE A 340 5.73 -16.83 -26.02
CA ILE A 340 4.74 -16.56 -27.07
C ILE A 340 3.45 -17.35 -26.83
N ASN A 341 3.56 -18.62 -26.43
CA ASN A 341 2.41 -19.47 -26.15
C ASN A 341 1.59 -18.93 -24.97
N CYS A 342 2.25 -18.58 -23.86
CA CYS A 342 1.58 -17.92 -22.73
C CYS A 342 0.88 -16.62 -23.15
N ARG A 343 1.55 -15.76 -23.93
CA ARG A 343 0.99 -14.49 -24.42
C ARG A 343 -0.24 -14.68 -25.32
N LYS A 344 -0.32 -15.77 -26.08
CA LYS A 344 -1.48 -16.08 -26.94
C LYS A 344 -2.72 -16.41 -26.10
N GLU A 345 -2.54 -17.06 -24.95
CA GLU A 345 -3.62 -17.42 -24.04
C GLU A 345 -4.20 -16.22 -23.28
N ILE A 346 -3.38 -15.20 -23.02
CA ILE A 346 -3.79 -13.97 -22.33
C ILE A 346 -4.76 -13.16 -23.20
N LYS A 347 -5.96 -12.89 -22.65
CA LYS A 347 -6.97 -12.02 -23.28
C LYS A 347 -6.85 -10.56 -22.85
N HIS A 348 -6.37 -10.31 -21.64
CA HIS A 348 -6.24 -8.95 -21.12
C HIS A 348 -5.13 -8.16 -21.83
N ASN A 349 -5.47 -6.99 -22.38
CA ASN A 349 -4.55 -6.22 -23.24
C ASN A 349 -3.30 -5.70 -22.52
N LEU A 350 -3.39 -5.29 -21.25
CA LEU A 350 -2.24 -4.77 -20.50
C LEU A 350 -1.18 -5.86 -20.28
N LEU A 351 -1.58 -6.97 -19.64
CA LEU A 351 -0.71 -8.14 -19.41
C LEU A 351 -0.11 -8.67 -20.72
N LYS A 352 -0.88 -8.67 -21.81
CA LYS A 352 -0.41 -9.09 -23.13
C LYS A 352 0.66 -8.16 -23.71
N LYS A 353 0.55 -6.85 -23.49
CA LYS A 353 1.55 -5.85 -23.92
C LYS A 353 2.82 -5.97 -23.08
N GLU A 354 2.67 -6.17 -21.77
CA GLU A 354 3.78 -6.33 -20.84
C GLU A 354 4.58 -7.60 -21.15
N LEU A 355 3.91 -8.74 -21.36
CA LEU A 355 4.61 -9.97 -21.76
C LEU A 355 5.23 -9.87 -23.17
N LYS A 356 4.69 -9.02 -24.05
CA LYS A 356 5.32 -8.71 -25.35
C LYS A 356 6.63 -7.95 -25.18
N TYR A 357 6.73 -7.07 -24.18
CA TYR A 357 8.00 -6.40 -23.86
C TYR A 357 9.05 -7.43 -23.44
N TRP A 358 8.70 -8.36 -22.54
CA TRP A 358 9.56 -9.48 -22.14
C TRP A 358 9.99 -10.38 -23.32
N GLU A 359 9.08 -10.66 -24.25
CA GLU A 359 9.38 -11.38 -25.50
C GLU A 359 10.48 -10.67 -26.31
N LEU A 360 10.41 -9.34 -26.41
CA LEU A 360 11.36 -8.53 -27.19
C LEU A 360 12.71 -8.40 -26.49
N GLU A 361 12.75 -8.26 -25.16
CA GLU A 361 13.99 -8.22 -24.40
C GLU A 361 14.77 -9.55 -24.51
N ASN A 362 14.07 -10.70 -24.40
CA ASN A 362 14.71 -12.00 -24.61
C ASN A 362 15.25 -12.17 -26.03
N LYS A 363 14.53 -11.68 -27.06
CA LYS A 363 15.02 -11.69 -28.44
C LYS A 363 16.32 -10.91 -28.60
N LYS A 364 16.43 -9.71 -28.01
CA LYS A 364 17.65 -8.90 -28.06
C LYS A 364 18.83 -9.59 -27.36
N ALA A 365 18.59 -10.22 -26.21
CA ALA A 365 19.62 -10.94 -25.46
C ALA A 365 20.20 -12.13 -26.25
N ILE A 366 19.38 -12.81 -27.06
CA ILE A 366 19.84 -13.89 -27.95
C ILE A 366 20.71 -13.33 -29.08
N VAL A 367 20.31 -12.20 -29.69
CA VAL A 367 21.05 -11.57 -30.80
C VAL A 367 22.41 -11.02 -30.35
N ASN A 368 22.53 -10.53 -29.11
CA ASN A 368 23.77 -9.93 -28.59
C ASN A 368 24.77 -10.96 -28.00
N ASN A 369 24.40 -12.23 -27.86
CA ASN A 369 25.25 -13.33 -27.37
C ASN A 369 25.72 -14.27 -28.49
N VAL A 370 25.50 -13.88 -29.75
CA VAL A 370 26.08 -14.46 -30.97
C VAL A 370 27.05 -13.45 -31.53
#